data_AF-A0A1F1QGS9-F1
#
_entry.id   AF-A0A1F1QGS9-F1
#
_cell.length_a   1.000
_cell.length_b   1.000
_cell.length_c   1.000
_cell.angle_alpha   90.00
_cell.angle_beta   90.00
_cell.angle_gamma   90.00
#
_symmetry.space_group_name_H-M   'P 1'
#
loop_
_entity.id
_entity.type
_entity.pdbx_description
1 polymer ?
#
loop_
_entity_poly.entity_id
_entity_poly.type
_entity_poly.pdbx_seq_one_letter_code
_entity_poly.pdbx_strand_id
1 'polypeptide(L)'
;MLHKRIVVVIASVLMTLGIVATAAPVFAGNTGNTYWRNVYRVGSPYDHTPARKKENRSVYYNKTNNVHIKGGYIVIWAALYDGRDVSGGHSYKSYQGMVTHLWNEAVEHYGKGVSVRINSKKAANGWADGVWSPDSK
;
A
#
# COMPACT_ATOMS: atom_id res chain seq x y z
N MET A 1 6.20 -84.25 -15.16
CA MET A 1 7.27 -83.56 -14.42
C MET A 1 7.47 -82.21 -15.08
N LEU A 2 6.99 -81.15 -14.42
CA LEU A 2 6.78 -79.84 -15.02
C LEU A 2 8.03 -78.97 -14.90
N HIS A 3 8.19 -78.12 -15.89
CA HIS A 3 9.35 -77.33 -16.23
C HIS A 3 9.55 -76.05 -15.37
N LYS A 4 10.81 -75.61 -15.35
CA LYS A 4 11.31 -74.22 -15.35
C LYS A 4 11.56 -73.52 -14.00
N ARG A 5 12.84 -73.14 -13.86
CA ARG A 5 13.46 -72.30 -12.83
C ARG A 5 12.90 -70.87 -12.92
N ILE A 6 12.43 -70.33 -11.79
CA ILE A 6 11.97 -68.95 -11.67
C ILE A 6 13.18 -68.07 -11.33
N VAL A 7 13.55 -67.18 -12.27
CA VAL A 7 14.51 -66.10 -12.06
C VAL A 7 13.75 -64.95 -11.38
N VAL A 8 14.22 -64.51 -10.21
CA VAL A 8 13.71 -63.33 -9.53
C VAL A 8 14.63 -62.16 -9.85
N VAL A 9 14.17 -61.22 -10.67
CA VAL A 9 14.82 -59.91 -10.88
C VAL A 9 14.09 -58.91 -10.00
N ILE A 10 14.74 -58.43 -8.94
CA ILE A 10 14.22 -57.34 -8.11
C ILE A 10 14.63 -56.03 -8.78
N ALA A 11 13.69 -55.40 -9.48
CA ALA A 11 13.85 -54.05 -10.01
C ALA A 11 13.66 -53.03 -8.87
N SER A 12 14.74 -52.36 -8.50
CA SER A 12 14.76 -51.24 -7.57
C SER A 12 14.09 -50.00 -8.18
N VAL A 13 12.90 -49.65 -7.68
CA VAL A 13 12.20 -48.39 -8.01
C VAL A 13 12.80 -47.27 -7.16
N LEU A 14 13.58 -46.38 -7.77
CA LEU A 14 13.97 -45.10 -7.17
C LEU A 14 12.73 -44.21 -7.04
N MET A 15 12.30 -43.92 -5.81
CA MET A 15 11.39 -42.81 -5.52
C MET A 15 12.17 -41.49 -5.56
N THR A 16 12.01 -40.72 -6.62
CA THR A 16 12.38 -39.31 -6.65
C THR A 16 11.32 -38.50 -5.90
N LEU A 17 11.64 -38.14 -4.65
CA LEU A 17 10.93 -37.10 -3.89
C LEU A 17 11.15 -35.76 -4.59
N GLY A 18 10.18 -35.34 -5.40
CA GLY A 18 10.10 -34.00 -5.95
C GLY A 18 9.89 -32.99 -4.82
N ILE A 19 10.91 -32.21 -4.51
CA ILE A 19 10.80 -31.02 -3.66
C ILE A 19 9.93 -30.03 -4.41
N VAL A 20 8.65 -29.95 -4.07
CA VAL A 20 7.78 -28.86 -4.49
C VAL A 20 8.21 -27.63 -3.70
N ALA A 21 9.14 -26.85 -4.24
CA ALA A 21 9.42 -25.51 -3.75
C ALA A 21 8.16 -24.66 -4.01
N THR A 22 7.28 -24.54 -3.02
CA THR A 22 6.17 -23.61 -3.08
C THR A 22 6.76 -22.20 -3.04
N ALA A 23 6.89 -21.56 -4.21
CA ALA A 23 7.19 -20.15 -4.28
C ALA A 23 6.09 -19.40 -3.52
N ALA A 24 6.43 -18.78 -2.39
CA ALA A 24 5.50 -17.91 -1.70
C ALA A 24 5.04 -16.82 -2.69
N PRO A 25 3.74 -16.53 -2.81
CA PRO A 25 3.28 -15.48 -3.70
C PRO A 25 3.93 -14.17 -3.28
N VAL A 26 4.77 -13.62 -4.16
CA VAL A 26 5.23 -12.23 -4.03
C VAL A 26 4.02 -11.38 -4.35
N PHE A 27 3.27 -10.98 -3.32
CA PHE A 27 2.19 -10.02 -3.48
C PHE A 27 2.79 -8.74 -4.06
N ALA A 28 2.42 -8.41 -5.30
CA ALA A 28 2.77 -7.15 -5.91
C ALA A 28 2.22 -6.02 -5.02
N GLY A 29 3.05 -5.04 -4.70
CA GLY A 29 2.62 -3.88 -3.91
C GLY A 29 1.43 -3.17 -4.55
N ASN A 30 0.58 -2.55 -3.75
CA ASN A 30 -0.60 -1.84 -4.22
C ASN A 30 -0.23 -0.45 -4.76
N THR A 31 0.51 -0.42 -5.87
CA THR A 31 1.14 0.79 -6.43
C THR A 31 0.29 1.51 -7.49
N GLY A 32 -0.91 1.03 -7.81
CA GLY A 32 -1.80 1.73 -8.74
C GLY A 32 -2.17 3.11 -8.19
N ASN A 33 -2.37 4.12 -9.05
CA ASN A 33 -2.75 5.46 -8.60
C ASN A 33 -4.27 5.57 -8.42
N THR A 34 -4.71 6.15 -7.30
CA THR A 34 -6.12 6.45 -7.04
C THR A 34 -6.32 7.96 -6.97
N TYR A 35 -7.28 8.45 -7.75
CA TYR A 35 -7.68 9.85 -7.70
C TYR A 35 -8.29 10.20 -6.33
N TRP A 36 -8.03 11.41 -5.87
CA TRP A 36 -8.66 11.99 -4.69
C TRP A 36 -9.00 13.45 -4.94
N ARG A 37 -10.06 13.94 -4.28
CA ARG A 37 -10.47 15.34 -4.26
C ARG A 37 -10.95 15.68 -2.87
N ASN A 38 -10.33 16.69 -2.27
CA ASN A 38 -10.58 17.11 -0.91
C ASN A 38 -11.08 18.55 -0.88
N VAL A 39 -12.06 18.83 -0.04
CA VAL A 39 -12.71 20.15 0.10
C VAL A 39 -12.51 20.65 1.53
N TYR A 40 -12.05 21.90 1.64
CA TYR A 40 -11.69 22.50 2.92
C TYR A 40 -12.54 23.74 3.17
N ARG A 41 -12.90 23.93 4.43
CA ARG A 41 -13.62 25.11 4.93
C ARG A 41 -13.00 25.56 6.24
N VAL A 42 -13.12 26.84 6.59
CA VAL A 42 -12.61 27.36 7.87
C VAL A 42 -13.17 26.59 9.07
N GLY A 43 -14.46 26.24 9.04
CA GLY A 43 -15.12 25.42 10.08
C GLY A 43 -15.03 23.90 9.88
N SER A 44 -14.44 23.43 8.79
CA SER A 44 -14.23 21.99 8.50
C SER A 44 -12.91 21.83 7.76
N PRO A 45 -11.78 21.93 8.47
CA PRO A 45 -10.48 22.08 7.84
C PRO A 45 -9.82 20.75 7.48
N TYR A 46 -10.48 19.61 7.72
CA TYR A 46 -9.92 18.27 7.51
C TYR A 46 -10.66 17.52 6.42
N ASP A 47 -9.93 16.72 5.66
CA ASP A 47 -10.47 15.78 4.68
C ASP A 47 -9.46 14.63 4.49
N HIS A 48 -9.75 13.66 3.63
CA HIS A 48 -8.87 12.52 3.40
C HIS A 48 -9.06 11.89 2.02
N THR A 49 -8.05 11.14 1.57
CA THR A 49 -8.15 10.35 0.35
C THR A 49 -9.09 9.14 0.54
N PRO A 50 -9.56 8.50 -0.55
CA PRO A 50 -10.18 7.18 -0.46
C PRO A 50 -9.25 6.17 0.21
N ALA A 51 -9.79 5.21 0.96
CA ALA A 51 -8.99 4.20 1.66
C ALA A 51 -8.54 3.07 0.74
N ARG A 52 -7.35 2.52 0.98
CA ARG A 52 -6.77 1.41 0.21
C ARG A 52 -5.96 0.46 1.08
N LYS A 53 -5.73 -0.76 0.59
CA LYS A 53 -4.92 -1.76 1.28
C LYS A 53 -3.44 -1.52 1.07
N LYS A 54 -2.67 -1.58 2.15
CA LYS A 54 -1.22 -1.50 2.13
C LYS A 54 -0.60 -2.88 2.27
N GLU A 55 0.27 -3.26 1.33
CA GLU A 55 0.79 -4.62 1.25
C GLU A 55 2.24 -4.75 1.70
N ASN A 56 2.99 -3.64 1.76
CA ASN A 56 4.39 -3.66 2.14
C ASN A 56 4.82 -2.38 2.90
N ARG A 57 6.09 -2.33 3.32
CA ARG A 57 6.66 -1.27 4.16
C ARG A 57 7.12 -0.02 3.40
N SER A 58 6.81 0.08 2.11
CA SER A 58 7.17 1.27 1.33
C SER A 58 6.43 2.52 1.84
N VAL A 59 6.88 3.68 1.40
CA VAL A 59 6.22 4.98 1.68
C VAL A 59 4.91 5.10 0.92
N TYR A 60 3.99 5.97 1.39
CA TYR A 60 2.82 6.32 0.58
C TYR A 60 3.27 7.32 -0.48
N TYR A 61 2.79 7.13 -1.71
CA TYR A 61 3.00 8.10 -2.78
C TYR A 61 1.80 9.05 -2.86
N ASN A 62 2.06 10.33 -3.01
CA ASN A 62 1.05 11.33 -3.34
C ASN A 62 1.58 12.29 -4.40
N LYS A 63 0.76 12.60 -5.40
CA LYS A 63 0.96 13.73 -6.31
C LYS A 63 -0.25 14.65 -6.21
N THR A 64 -0.02 15.88 -5.76
CA THR A 64 -1.06 16.92 -5.77
C THR A 64 -1.09 17.58 -7.14
N ASN A 65 -2.21 17.51 -7.83
CA ASN A 65 -2.35 18.04 -9.18
C ASN A 65 -2.78 19.51 -9.17
N ASN A 66 -3.79 19.86 -8.36
CA ASN A 66 -4.26 21.24 -8.25
C ASN A 66 -4.50 21.63 -6.78
N VAL A 67 -4.29 22.91 -6.47
CA VAL A 67 -4.61 23.51 -5.16
C VAL A 67 -5.29 24.85 -5.37
N HIS A 68 -6.61 24.88 -5.20
CA HIS A 68 -7.43 26.09 -5.27
C HIS A 68 -7.79 26.55 -3.86
N ILE A 69 -6.79 26.93 -3.07
CA ILE A 69 -6.95 27.37 -1.68
C ILE A 69 -5.98 28.51 -1.39
N LYS A 70 -6.40 29.48 -0.56
CA LYS A 70 -5.51 30.54 -0.08
C LYS A 70 -4.23 29.96 0.56
N GLY A 71 -3.09 30.48 0.12
CA GLY A 71 -1.76 30.04 0.56
C GLY A 71 -1.16 28.86 -0.23
N GLY A 72 -1.88 28.25 -1.18
CA GLY A 72 -1.29 27.38 -2.21
C GLY A 72 -0.77 26.01 -1.76
N TYR A 73 -1.13 25.55 -0.56
CA TYR A 73 -0.77 24.21 -0.07
C TYR A 73 -1.82 23.64 0.88
N ILE A 74 -1.81 22.32 1.03
CA ILE A 74 -2.46 21.56 2.11
C ILE A 74 -1.40 20.86 2.95
N VAL A 75 -1.70 20.55 4.22
CA VAL A 75 -0.84 19.68 5.04
C VAL A 75 -1.37 18.26 4.95
N ILE A 76 -0.50 17.26 4.74
CA ILE A 76 -0.87 15.85 4.60
C ILE A 76 0.00 14.95 5.51
N TRP A 77 -0.57 13.84 5.96
CA TRP A 77 0.13 12.80 6.74
C TRP A 77 -0.51 11.42 6.55
N ALA A 78 0.26 10.37 6.84
CA ALA A 78 -0.19 8.99 6.72
C ALA A 78 -1.15 8.60 7.87
N ALA A 79 -2.27 7.95 7.53
CA ALA A 79 -3.28 7.53 8.48
C ALA A 79 -3.86 6.15 8.13
N LEU A 80 -4.42 5.46 9.12
CA LEU A 80 -5.32 4.33 8.88
C LEU A 80 -6.66 4.82 8.29
N TYR A 81 -7.45 3.90 7.75
CA TYR A 81 -8.75 4.22 7.14
C TYR A 81 -9.72 4.95 8.09
N ASP A 82 -9.59 4.69 9.39
CA ASP A 82 -10.38 5.29 10.49
C ASP A 82 -9.80 6.63 10.98
N GLY A 83 -8.68 7.07 10.43
CA GLY A 83 -8.03 8.34 10.73
C GLY A 83 -6.98 8.29 11.83
N ARG A 84 -6.73 7.13 12.47
CA ARG A 84 -5.61 6.98 13.41
C ARG A 84 -4.27 7.27 12.72
N ASP A 85 -3.41 8.02 13.40
CA ASP A 85 -2.10 8.39 12.86
C ASP A 85 -1.19 7.17 12.74
N VAL A 86 -0.49 7.08 11.62
CA VAL A 86 0.60 6.13 11.39
C VAL A 86 1.78 6.84 10.74
N SER A 87 1.87 8.16 10.89
CA SER A 87 2.90 8.98 10.26
C SER A 87 4.19 9.06 11.08
N GLY A 88 4.19 8.56 12.32
CA GLY A 88 5.31 8.72 13.25
C GLY A 88 5.59 10.19 13.56
N GLY A 89 4.56 11.05 13.52
CA GLY A 89 4.69 12.50 13.71
C GLY A 89 5.09 13.29 12.46
N HIS A 90 5.24 12.66 11.30
CA HIS A 90 5.61 13.34 10.05
C HIS A 90 4.40 13.99 9.37
N SER A 91 4.54 15.25 8.98
CA SER A 91 3.56 15.95 8.14
C SER A 91 4.24 16.77 7.06
N TYR A 92 3.57 16.94 5.93
CA TYR A 92 4.15 17.52 4.73
C TYR A 92 3.24 18.61 4.17
N LYS A 93 3.82 19.75 3.79
CA LYS A 93 3.12 20.72 2.95
C LYS A 93 3.15 20.22 1.51
N SER A 94 1.98 19.96 0.93
CA SER A 94 1.84 19.54 -0.45
C SER A 94 1.33 20.70 -1.30
N TYR A 95 2.13 21.09 -2.29
CA TYR A 95 1.85 22.15 -3.24
C TYR A 95 1.33 21.58 -4.56
N GLN A 96 0.72 22.43 -5.39
CA GLN A 96 0.34 22.06 -6.74
C GLN A 96 1.55 21.56 -7.56
N GLY A 97 1.39 20.43 -8.24
CA GLY A 97 2.42 19.75 -9.01
C GLY A 97 3.40 18.91 -8.19
N MET A 98 3.35 18.99 -6.86
CA MET A 98 4.33 18.32 -5.99
C MET A 98 4.05 16.82 -5.85
N VAL A 99 5.13 16.04 -5.95
CA VAL A 99 5.16 14.64 -5.50
C VAL A 99 5.70 14.60 -4.08
N THR A 100 5.01 13.88 -3.20
CA THR A 100 5.37 13.68 -1.79
C THR A 100 5.39 12.19 -1.49
N HIS A 101 6.47 11.74 -0.85
CA HIS A 101 6.58 10.40 -0.30
C HIS A 101 6.38 10.49 1.22
N LEU A 102 5.28 9.94 1.72
CA LEU A 102 4.93 10.06 3.14
C LEU A 102 5.48 8.85 3.90
N TRP A 103 6.31 9.14 4.90
CA TRP A 103 6.67 8.16 5.93
C TRP A 103 5.42 7.58 6.60
N ASN A 104 5.45 6.29 6.89
CA ASN A 104 4.40 5.62 7.63
C ASN A 104 4.92 4.37 8.37
N GLU A 105 4.19 3.94 9.39
CA GLU A 105 4.46 2.73 10.17
C GLU A 105 3.30 1.73 10.13
N ALA A 106 2.45 1.80 9.09
CA ALA A 106 1.19 1.06 9.08
C ALA A 106 1.41 -0.46 9.03
N VAL A 107 2.35 -0.95 8.21
CA VAL A 107 2.60 -2.39 8.10
C VAL A 107 3.44 -2.89 9.26
N GLU A 108 4.31 -2.04 9.80
CA GLU A 108 5.13 -2.27 10.99
C GLU A 108 4.26 -2.59 12.21
N HIS A 109 3.18 -1.84 12.41
CA HIS A 109 2.31 -1.98 13.59
C HIS A 109 1.06 -2.83 13.38
N TYR A 110 0.51 -2.88 12.15
CA TYR A 110 -0.80 -3.49 11.87
C TYR A 110 -0.77 -4.63 10.85
N GLY A 111 0.40 -4.92 10.28
CA GLY A 111 0.58 -6.00 9.31
C GLY A 111 0.10 -5.65 7.88
N LYS A 112 0.30 -6.60 6.96
CA LYS A 112 -0.07 -6.47 5.55
C LYS A 112 -1.59 -6.51 5.36
N GLY A 113 -2.10 -5.86 4.32
CA GLY A 113 -3.53 -5.77 4.02
C GLY A 113 -4.28 -4.79 4.93
N VAL A 114 -3.58 -4.01 5.76
CA VAL A 114 -4.17 -2.94 6.57
C VAL A 114 -4.75 -1.86 5.67
N SER A 115 -5.93 -1.35 6.04
CA SER A 115 -6.62 -0.28 5.28
C SER A 115 -6.10 1.09 5.72
N VAL A 116 -5.61 1.88 4.78
CA VAL A 116 -4.91 3.14 4.99
C VAL A 116 -5.43 4.24 4.07
N ARG A 117 -5.14 5.49 4.41
CA ARG A 117 -5.44 6.69 3.63
C ARG A 117 -4.42 7.79 3.92
N ILE A 118 -4.49 8.88 3.18
CA ILE A 118 -3.81 10.12 3.53
C ILE A 118 -4.85 11.06 4.14
N ASN A 119 -4.62 11.47 5.39
CA ASN A 119 -5.38 12.58 5.98
C ASN A 119 -4.77 13.90 5.51
N SER A 120 -5.61 14.93 5.43
CA SER A 120 -5.17 16.27 5.06
C SER A 120 -5.85 17.36 5.89
N LYS A 121 -5.19 18.52 5.97
CA LYS A 121 -5.67 19.69 6.69
C LYS A 121 -5.39 20.99 5.94
N LYS A 122 -6.39 21.88 5.94
CA LYS A 122 -6.25 23.30 5.60
C LYS A 122 -7.38 24.14 6.22
N ALA A 123 -7.03 25.13 7.03
CA ALA A 123 -7.99 26.08 7.61
C ALA A 123 -8.26 27.26 6.65
N ALA A 124 -8.78 26.96 5.46
CA ALA A 124 -9.19 27.95 4.46
C ALA A 124 -10.23 27.35 3.52
N ASN A 125 -11.03 28.19 2.88
CA ASN A 125 -12.01 27.74 1.89
C ASN A 125 -11.31 27.38 0.57
N GLY A 126 -11.66 26.23 0.01
CA GLY A 126 -11.20 25.81 -1.30
C GLY A 126 -11.11 24.29 -1.44
N TRP A 127 -10.36 23.82 -2.43
CA TRP A 127 -10.20 22.39 -2.69
C TRP A 127 -8.82 22.07 -3.25
N ALA A 128 -8.43 20.81 -3.12
CA ALA A 128 -7.25 20.25 -3.77
C ALA A 128 -7.58 18.87 -4.30
N ASP A 129 -6.87 18.43 -5.33
CA ASP A 129 -7.01 17.08 -5.90
C ASP A 129 -5.65 16.53 -6.32
N GLY A 130 -5.64 15.23 -6.60
CA GLY A 130 -4.42 14.56 -7.00
C GLY A 130 -4.62 13.07 -7.19
N VAL A 131 -3.50 12.36 -7.13
CA VAL A 131 -3.47 10.90 -7.11
C VAL A 131 -2.58 10.42 -5.98
N TRP A 132 -2.88 9.24 -5.46
CA TRP A 132 -2.08 8.62 -4.40
C TRP A 132 -2.04 7.10 -4.53
N SER A 133 -1.04 6.46 -3.92
CA SER A 133 -0.98 5.01 -3.74
C SER A 133 -0.42 4.66 -2.35
N PRO A 134 -0.94 3.58 -1.73
CA PRO A 134 -0.48 3.14 -0.41
C PRO A 134 0.92 2.51 -0.45
N ASP A 135 1.31 1.91 -1.58
CA ASP A 135 2.65 1.38 -1.81
C ASP A 135 3.33 2.12 -2.97
N SER A 136 4.65 2.25 -2.89
CA SER A 136 5.52 2.86 -3.91
C SER A 136 6.49 1.83 -4.49
N LYS A 137 6.99 2.10 -5.70
CA LYS A 137 7.98 1.28 -6.42
C LYS A 137 9.39 1.75 -6.11
#